data_AF-A0A260B464-F1
#
_entry.id   AF-A0A260B464-F1
#
_cell.length_a   1.000
_cell.length_b   1.000
_cell.length_c   1.000
_cell.angle_alpha   90.00
_cell.angle_beta   90.00
_cell.angle_gamma   90.00
#
_symmetry.space_group_name_H-M   'P 1'
#
loop_
_entity.id
_entity.type
_entity.pdbx_description
1 polymer ?
#
loop_
_entity_poly.entity_id
_entity_poly.type
_entity_poly.pdbx_seq_one_letter_code
_entity_poly.pdbx_strand_id
1 'polypeptide(L)'
;MNHNDLLTDAFGRIKELVHAVLDDIPTAALTYRPDADANSIAWLLWHLTRVQDDHIAGVAGSEQVWTSDSWFERFGLPFDKSDIGYGQSSSDVAQVTSGAELLREYHDAVHSKTVAYLSSISTDDLDRIVDENWEPPVTLGARLVSVVSDDLQHAGQASYVLGLYTRQA
;
A
#
# COMPACT_ATOMS: atom_id res chain seq x y z
N MET A 1 16.92 -19.59 4.00
CA MET A 1 15.94 -18.50 4.04
C MET A 1 15.45 -18.39 5.47
N ASN A 2 15.71 -17.25 6.12
CA ASN A 2 15.19 -16.94 7.46
C ASN A 2 13.86 -16.15 7.34
N HIS A 3 13.27 -15.72 8.46
CA HIS A 3 12.00 -14.99 8.47
C HIS A 3 12.10 -13.63 7.72
N ASN A 4 13.21 -12.91 7.85
CA ASN A 4 13.44 -11.64 7.16
C ASN A 4 13.54 -11.84 5.65
N ASP A 5 14.21 -12.90 5.19
CA ASP A 5 14.27 -13.24 3.77
C ASP A 5 12.87 -13.54 3.21
N LEU A 6 12.03 -14.28 3.95
CA LEU A 6 10.66 -14.61 3.55
C LEU A 6 9.77 -13.36 3.45
N LEU A 7 9.82 -12.49 4.46
CA LEU A 7 9.03 -11.26 4.48
C LEU A 7 9.52 -10.29 3.41
N THR A 8 10.83 -10.18 3.21
CA THR A 8 11.44 -9.35 2.16
C THR A 8 11.02 -9.84 0.77
N ASP A 9 11.00 -11.15 0.52
CA ASP A 9 10.48 -11.72 -0.73
C ASP A 9 8.98 -11.38 -0.92
N ALA A 10 8.17 -11.49 0.14
CA ALA A 10 6.74 -11.18 0.07
C ALA A 10 6.48 -9.71 -0.31
N PHE A 11 7.13 -8.75 0.35
CA PHE A 11 7.06 -7.33 -0.01
C PHE A 11 7.69 -7.03 -1.37
N GLY A 12 8.71 -7.80 -1.77
CA GLY A 12 9.29 -7.73 -3.11
C GLY A 12 8.27 -8.04 -4.20
N ARG A 13 7.48 -9.11 -4.01
CA ARG A 13 6.40 -9.49 -4.95
C ARG A 13 5.30 -8.44 -5.05
N ILE A 14 4.96 -7.79 -3.93
CA ILE A 14 4.02 -6.66 -3.93
C ILE A 14 4.56 -5.55 -4.84
N LYS A 15 5.82 -5.14 -4.63
CA LYS A 15 6.47 -4.13 -5.47
C LYS A 15 6.45 -4.50 -6.95
N GLU A 16 6.81 -5.74 -7.28
CA GLU A 16 6.77 -6.25 -8.66
C GLU A 16 5.37 -6.13 -9.28
N LEU A 17 4.32 -6.49 -8.54
CA LEU A 17 2.93 -6.38 -9.00
C LEU A 17 2.51 -4.93 -9.20
N VAL A 18 2.81 -4.03 -8.24
CA VAL A 18 2.53 -2.59 -8.38
C VAL A 18 3.23 -2.03 -9.62
N HIS A 19 4.49 -2.38 -9.84
CA HIS A 19 5.26 -1.94 -11.00
C HIS A 19 4.67 -2.47 -12.30
N ALA A 20 4.23 -3.72 -12.34
CA ALA A 20 3.61 -4.34 -13.50
C ALA A 20 2.25 -3.73 -13.84
N VAL A 21 1.42 -3.38 -12.84
CA VAL A 21 0.16 -2.65 -13.06
C VAL A 21 0.41 -1.26 -13.66
N LEU A 22 1.47 -0.59 -13.20
CA LEU A 22 1.80 0.77 -13.64
C LEU A 22 2.64 0.82 -14.92
N ASP A 23 3.09 -0.33 -15.44
CA ASP A 23 3.96 -0.41 -16.62
C ASP A 23 3.16 -0.09 -17.89
N ASP A 24 3.60 0.93 -18.64
CA ASP A 24 2.94 1.45 -19.83
C ASP A 24 1.40 1.65 -19.70
N ILE A 25 0.92 1.92 -18.48
CA ILE A 25 -0.51 2.05 -18.20
C ILE A 25 -1.08 3.31 -18.91
N PRO A 26 -2.18 3.20 -19.69
CA PRO A 26 -2.85 4.37 -20.22
C PRO A 26 -3.37 5.26 -19.09
N THR A 27 -3.18 6.59 -19.19
CA THR A 27 -3.61 7.52 -18.13
C THR A 27 -5.10 7.38 -17.77
N ALA A 28 -5.96 7.12 -18.76
CA ALA A 28 -7.39 6.92 -18.53
C ALA A 28 -7.73 5.62 -17.77
N ALA A 29 -6.83 4.63 -17.74
CA ALA A 29 -7.01 3.41 -16.96
C ALA A 29 -6.82 3.65 -15.46
N LEU A 30 -5.96 4.60 -15.06
CA LEU A 30 -5.69 4.90 -13.64
C LEU A 30 -6.96 5.26 -12.86
N THR A 31 -7.86 6.02 -13.49
CA THR A 31 -9.11 6.48 -12.88
C THR A 31 -10.34 5.70 -13.37
N TYR A 32 -10.15 4.66 -14.19
CA TYR A 32 -11.23 3.79 -14.63
C TYR A 32 -11.86 3.05 -13.45
N ARG A 33 -13.19 2.94 -13.48
CA ARG A 33 -13.99 2.22 -12.49
C ARG A 33 -14.97 1.29 -13.23
N PRO A 34 -14.97 -0.03 -12.98
CA PRO A 34 -15.89 -0.97 -13.61
C PRO A 34 -17.38 -0.68 -13.37
N ASP A 35 -17.69 -0.08 -12.23
CA ASP A 35 -18.99 0.47 -11.89
C ASP A 35 -18.83 1.74 -11.04
N ALA A 36 -19.94 2.40 -10.71
CA ALA A 36 -19.94 3.69 -10.03
C ALA A 36 -19.34 3.67 -8.62
N ASP A 37 -19.28 2.50 -7.96
CA ASP A 37 -18.82 2.34 -6.59
C ASP A 37 -17.51 1.54 -6.49
N ALA A 38 -17.06 0.88 -7.56
CA ALA A 38 -15.79 0.17 -7.61
C ALA A 38 -14.57 1.08 -7.38
N ASN A 39 -13.50 0.57 -6.77
CA ASN A 39 -12.26 1.34 -6.61
C ASN A 39 -11.52 1.51 -7.95
N SER A 40 -10.86 2.66 -8.12
CA SER A 40 -9.97 2.91 -9.26
C SER A 40 -8.58 2.32 -9.02
N ILE A 41 -7.80 2.12 -10.09
CA ILE A 41 -6.40 1.64 -9.98
C ILE A 41 -5.56 2.61 -9.16
N ALA A 42 -5.68 3.92 -9.42
CA ALA A 42 -4.95 4.94 -8.68
C ALA A 42 -5.26 4.91 -7.18
N TRP A 43 -6.54 4.76 -6.81
CA TRP A 43 -6.94 4.62 -5.42
C TRP A 43 -6.40 3.35 -4.78
N LEU A 44 -6.50 2.20 -5.46
CA LEU A 44 -6.02 0.92 -4.94
C LEU A 44 -4.53 0.93 -4.63
N LEU A 45 -3.72 1.47 -5.56
CA LEU A 45 -2.27 1.54 -5.40
C LEU A 45 -1.84 2.60 -4.37
N TRP A 46 -2.56 3.72 -4.28
CA TRP A 46 -2.36 4.68 -3.20
C TRP A 46 -2.73 4.09 -1.84
N HIS A 47 -3.89 3.44 -1.72
CA HIS A 47 -4.41 2.85 -0.49
C HIS A 47 -3.46 1.81 0.08
N LEU A 48 -3.07 0.80 -0.71
CA LEU A 48 -2.16 -0.24 -0.25
C LEU A 48 -0.82 0.35 0.21
N THR A 49 -0.30 1.32 -0.55
CA THR A 49 0.98 1.98 -0.19
C THR A 49 0.84 2.81 1.08
N ARG A 50 -0.31 3.48 1.31
CA ARG A 50 -0.61 4.19 2.56
C ARG A 50 -0.73 3.25 3.74
N VAL A 51 -1.40 2.10 3.59
CA VAL A 51 -1.51 1.06 4.64
C VAL A 51 -0.13 0.55 5.01
N GLN A 52 0.69 0.18 4.01
CA GLN A 52 2.06 -0.28 4.24
C GLN A 52 2.90 0.79 4.96
N ASP A 53 2.88 2.04 4.51
CA ASP A 53 3.61 3.15 5.14
C ASP A 53 3.19 3.38 6.59
N ASP A 54 1.89 3.54 6.82
CA ASP A 54 1.31 3.80 8.13
C ASP A 54 1.64 2.68 9.14
N HIS A 55 1.38 1.43 8.76
CA HIS A 55 1.53 0.31 9.67
C HIS A 55 3.00 -0.03 9.93
N ILE A 56 3.86 0.04 8.92
CA ILE A 56 5.31 -0.20 9.09
C ILE A 56 5.93 0.91 9.95
N ALA A 57 5.63 2.18 9.68
CA ALA A 57 6.12 3.28 10.50
C ALA A 57 5.64 3.15 11.95
N GLY A 58 4.38 2.75 12.17
CA GLY A 58 3.82 2.51 13.50
C GLY A 58 4.57 1.45 14.29
N VAL A 59 4.86 0.28 13.70
CA VAL A 59 5.61 -0.78 14.41
C VAL A 59 7.10 -0.51 14.54
N ALA A 60 7.66 0.32 13.66
CA ALA A 60 9.05 0.80 13.69
C ALA A 60 9.26 1.97 14.67
N GLY A 61 8.19 2.64 15.11
CA GLY A 61 8.27 3.85 15.91
C GLY A 61 8.88 5.03 15.15
N SER A 62 8.72 5.07 13.82
CA SER A 62 9.22 6.14 12.96
C SER A 62 8.10 7.00 12.40
N GLU A 63 8.45 8.13 11.79
CA GLU A 63 7.50 8.88 10.97
C GLU A 63 7.19 8.11 9.67
N GLN A 64 5.97 8.30 9.15
CA GLN A 64 5.58 7.83 7.83
C GLN A 64 6.37 8.61 6.77
N VAL A 65 6.77 7.96 5.68
CA VAL A 65 7.37 8.70 4.55
C VAL A 65 6.36 9.66 3.97
N TRP A 66 5.07 9.32 4.01
CA TRP A 66 3.96 10.17 3.62
C TRP A 66 4.11 11.63 4.05
N THR A 67 4.50 11.85 5.31
CA THR A 67 4.69 13.18 5.88
C THR A 67 6.16 13.62 5.91
N SER A 68 7.09 12.71 6.20
CA SER A 68 8.51 13.08 6.38
C SER A 68 9.21 13.41 5.05
N ASP A 69 8.77 12.79 3.94
CA ASP A 69 9.34 12.98 2.60
C ASP A 69 8.39 13.79 1.67
N SER A 70 7.44 14.54 2.26
CA SER A 70 6.51 15.45 1.56
C SER A 70 5.59 14.80 0.51
N TRP A 71 5.32 13.50 0.60
CA TRP A 71 4.41 12.83 -0.32
C TRP A 71 2.97 13.32 -0.19
N PHE A 72 2.51 13.66 1.03
CA PHE A 72 1.20 14.27 1.24
C PHE A 72 1.02 15.52 0.37
N GLU A 73 1.99 16.43 0.40
CA GLU A 73 1.97 17.66 -0.40
C GLU A 73 2.09 17.38 -1.91
N ARG A 74 2.90 16.38 -2.31
CA ARG A 74 3.03 15.97 -3.72
C ARG A 74 1.76 15.36 -4.30
N PHE A 75 1.03 14.58 -3.49
CA PHE A 75 -0.26 13.99 -3.86
C PHE A 75 -1.38 15.03 -3.84
N GLY A 76 -1.36 15.98 -2.90
CA GLY A 76 -2.31 17.09 -2.84
C GLY A 76 -3.77 16.66 -2.70
N LEU A 77 -4.03 15.48 -2.13
CA LEU A 77 -5.38 14.95 -1.95
C LEU A 77 -6.13 15.74 -0.87
N PRO A 78 -7.45 15.95 -1.02
CA PRO A 78 -8.27 16.72 -0.07
C PRO A 78 -8.67 15.87 1.15
N PHE A 79 -7.73 15.11 1.70
CA PHE A 79 -7.92 14.18 2.81
C PHE A 79 -7.09 14.62 4.00
N ASP A 80 -7.41 14.09 5.19
CA ASP A 80 -6.57 14.33 6.35
C ASP A 80 -5.21 13.63 6.18
N LYS A 81 -4.15 14.20 6.78
CA LYS A 81 -2.79 13.64 6.66
C LYS A 81 -2.69 12.20 7.16
N SER A 82 -3.55 11.83 8.11
CA SER A 82 -3.64 10.48 8.67
C SER A 82 -4.43 9.49 7.82
N ASP A 83 -5.13 9.95 6.77
CA ASP A 83 -5.99 9.08 5.99
C ASP A 83 -5.16 8.07 5.20
N ILE A 84 -5.63 6.82 5.27
CA ILE A 84 -5.08 5.69 4.51
C ILE A 84 -6.10 5.14 3.51
N GLY A 85 -7.33 5.67 3.47
CA GLY A 85 -8.41 5.21 2.58
C GLY A 85 -9.50 4.37 3.23
N TYR A 86 -9.28 3.86 4.45
CA TYR A 86 -10.28 3.04 5.13
C TYR A 86 -11.56 3.84 5.43
N GLY A 87 -12.72 3.32 5.03
CA GLY A 87 -14.02 3.98 5.22
C GLY A 87 -14.32 5.12 4.24
N GLN A 88 -13.48 5.35 3.23
CA GLN A 88 -13.74 6.35 2.20
C GLN A 88 -14.97 6.02 1.35
N SER A 89 -15.71 7.07 0.98
CA SER A 89 -16.87 6.98 0.10
C SER A 89 -16.47 6.84 -1.37
N SER A 90 -17.43 6.46 -2.22
CA SER A 90 -17.22 6.43 -3.68
C SER A 90 -16.79 7.79 -4.26
N SER A 91 -17.26 8.90 -3.68
CA SER A 91 -16.81 10.25 -4.07
C SER A 91 -15.37 10.53 -3.64
N ASP A 92 -14.93 10.03 -2.49
CA ASP A 92 -13.54 10.17 -2.04
C ASP A 92 -12.61 9.36 -2.94
N VAL A 93 -12.99 8.12 -3.28
CA VAL A 93 -12.25 7.28 -4.24
C VAL A 93 -12.00 8.02 -5.56
N ALA A 94 -13.00 8.74 -6.06
CA ALA A 94 -12.90 9.50 -7.30
C ALA A 94 -11.90 10.68 -7.24
N GLN A 95 -11.54 11.16 -6.05
CA GLN A 95 -10.56 12.25 -5.89
C GLN A 95 -9.12 11.78 -6.11
N VAL A 96 -8.84 10.49 -5.98
CA VAL A 96 -7.48 9.94 -6.19
C VAL A 96 -7.21 9.79 -7.69
N THR A 97 -6.63 10.84 -8.25
CA THR A 97 -6.32 11.00 -9.69
C THR A 97 -4.81 11.02 -9.98
N SER A 98 -4.02 10.46 -9.07
CA SER A 98 -2.55 10.44 -9.11
C SER A 98 -2.01 9.77 -10.38
N GLY A 99 -0.93 10.35 -10.92
CA GLY A 99 -0.23 9.78 -12.08
C GLY A 99 0.58 8.52 -11.73
N ALA A 100 0.82 7.68 -12.74
CA ALA A 100 1.53 6.41 -12.58
C ALA A 100 2.93 6.55 -11.96
N GLU A 101 3.70 7.57 -12.40
CA GLU A 101 5.05 7.82 -11.85
C GLU A 101 4.99 8.18 -10.36
N LEU A 102 4.09 9.07 -9.95
CA LEU A 102 3.94 9.46 -8.55
C LEU A 102 3.56 8.28 -7.65
N LEU A 103 2.65 7.41 -8.11
CA LEU A 103 2.28 6.18 -7.40
C LEU A 103 3.46 5.22 -7.28
N ARG A 104 4.21 5.02 -8.37
CA ARG A 104 5.37 4.14 -8.42
C ARG A 104 6.47 4.60 -7.47
N GLU A 105 6.83 5.88 -7.53
CA GLU A 105 7.91 6.41 -6.69
C GLU A 105 7.52 6.41 -5.20
N TYR A 106 6.25 6.69 -4.88
CA TYR A 106 5.78 6.61 -3.50
C TYR A 106 5.88 5.18 -2.97
N HIS A 107 5.41 4.20 -3.75
CA HIS A 107 5.53 2.79 -3.39
C HIS A 107 7.00 2.35 -3.22
N ASP A 108 7.91 2.83 -4.09
CA ASP A 108 9.34 2.54 -3.97
C ASP A 108 9.96 3.11 -2.69
N ALA A 109 9.56 4.31 -2.28
CA ALA A 109 10.01 4.93 -1.04
C ALA A 109 9.53 4.14 0.19
N VAL A 110 8.26 3.76 0.22
CA VAL A 110 7.67 2.94 1.30
C VAL A 110 8.33 1.57 1.35
N HIS A 111 8.44 0.88 0.20
CA HIS A 111 9.08 -0.42 0.12
C HIS A 111 10.53 -0.39 0.63
N SER A 112 11.30 0.64 0.28
CA SER A 112 12.67 0.81 0.76
C SER A 112 12.75 0.92 2.29
N LYS A 113 11.81 1.65 2.91
CA LYS A 113 11.71 1.73 4.38
C LYS A 113 11.28 0.41 5.00
N THR A 114 10.33 -0.29 4.37
CA THR A 114 9.89 -1.62 4.81
C THR A 114 11.04 -2.61 4.84
N VAL A 115 11.82 -2.72 3.76
CA VAL A 115 12.98 -3.63 3.70
C VAL A 115 14.05 -3.25 4.74
N ALA A 116 14.31 -1.95 4.92
CA ALA A 116 15.23 -1.49 5.95
C ALA A 116 14.77 -1.88 7.35
N TYR A 117 13.48 -1.75 7.67
CA TYR A 117 12.91 -2.17 8.95
C TYR A 117 12.96 -3.70 9.13
N LEU A 118 12.60 -4.47 8.11
CA LEU A 118 12.69 -5.94 8.19
C LEU A 118 14.12 -6.41 8.43
N SER A 119 15.12 -5.69 7.92
CA SER A 119 16.53 -6.03 8.15
C SER A 119 17.00 -5.79 9.59
N SER A 120 16.28 -4.98 10.39
CA SER A 120 16.68 -4.63 11.75
C SER A 120 16.01 -5.48 12.84
N ILE A 121 14.95 -6.22 12.52
CA ILE A 121 14.21 -7.05 13.47
C ILE A 121 14.75 -8.48 13.52
N SER A 122 14.63 -9.09 14.69
CA SER A 122 14.97 -10.49 14.95
C SER A 122 13.73 -11.38 15.02
N THR A 123 13.91 -12.71 15.06
CA THR A 123 12.79 -13.65 15.17
C THR A 123 11.98 -13.41 16.46
N ASP A 124 12.66 -13.10 17.56
CA ASP A 124 12.04 -12.91 18.88
C ASP A 124 11.15 -11.65 18.91
N ASP A 125 11.43 -10.66 18.06
CA ASP A 125 10.61 -9.45 17.96
C ASP A 125 9.21 -9.74 17.37
N LEU A 126 9.04 -10.85 16.63
CA LEU A 126 7.77 -11.18 15.97
C LEU A 126 6.63 -11.46 16.96
N ASP A 127 6.95 -11.89 18.19
CA ASP A 127 5.98 -12.17 19.25
C ASP A 127 5.63 -10.92 20.07
N ARG A 128 6.31 -9.79 19.86
CA ARG A 128 6.02 -8.53 20.54
C ARG A 128 4.60 -8.07 20.23
N ILE A 129 3.81 -7.76 21.26
CA ILE A 129 2.47 -7.19 21.10
C ILE A 129 2.60 -5.75 20.61
N VAL A 130 1.90 -5.43 19.51
CA VAL A 130 1.88 -4.09 18.89
C VAL A 130 0.50 -3.44 18.95
N ASP A 131 -0.56 -4.21 19.25
CA ASP A 131 -1.91 -3.68 19.44
C ASP A 131 -2.70 -4.56 20.43
N GLU A 132 -3.06 -3.98 21.57
CA GLU A 132 -3.83 -4.65 22.64
C GLU A 132 -5.36 -4.54 22.43
N ASN A 133 -5.82 -3.83 21.40
CA ASN A 133 -7.25 -3.57 21.19
C ASN A 133 -7.99 -4.71 20.47
N TRP A 134 -7.34 -5.86 20.26
CA TRP A 134 -7.88 -7.02 19.56
C TRP A 134 -7.83 -8.27 20.46
N GLU A 135 -8.67 -9.26 20.16
CA GLU A 135 -8.68 -10.56 20.84
C GLU A 135 -8.53 -11.70 19.81
N PRO A 136 -7.37 -12.40 19.76
CA PRO A 136 -6.17 -12.15 20.58
C PRO A 136 -5.45 -10.83 20.19
N PRO A 137 -4.61 -10.26 21.10
CA PRO A 137 -3.79 -9.10 20.78
C PRO A 137 -2.92 -9.30 19.54
N VAL A 138 -2.70 -8.24 18.78
CA VAL A 138 -1.92 -8.31 17.54
C VAL A 138 -0.42 -8.29 17.87
N THR A 139 0.29 -9.30 17.42
CA THR A 139 1.77 -9.35 17.48
C THR A 139 2.39 -8.64 16.27
N LEU A 140 3.69 -8.31 16.34
CA LEU A 140 4.43 -7.77 15.20
C LEU A 140 4.34 -8.69 13.97
N GLY A 141 4.54 -10.00 14.16
CA GLY A 141 4.43 -10.98 13.09
C GLY A 141 3.05 -10.98 12.45
N ALA A 142 1.98 -10.95 13.26
CA ALA A 142 0.62 -10.86 12.76
C ALA A 142 0.38 -9.56 11.98
N ARG A 143 0.87 -8.41 12.50
CA ARG A 143 0.77 -7.12 11.81
C ARG A 143 1.47 -7.14 10.45
N LEU A 144 2.69 -7.68 10.36
CA LEU A 144 3.43 -7.76 9.10
C LEU A 144 2.71 -8.64 8.07
N VAL A 145 2.15 -9.78 8.50
CA VAL A 145 1.32 -10.64 7.63
C VAL A 145 0.05 -9.92 7.17
N SER A 146 -0.61 -9.17 8.06
CA SER A 146 -1.79 -8.39 7.70
C SER A 146 -1.49 -7.37 6.60
N VAL A 147 -0.36 -6.66 6.69
CA VAL A 147 0.05 -5.69 5.67
C VAL A 147 0.33 -6.41 4.33
N VAL A 148 1.09 -7.52 4.34
CA VAL A 148 1.32 -8.30 3.11
C VAL A 148 0.00 -8.78 2.48
N SER A 149 -0.94 -9.23 3.31
CA SER A 149 -2.26 -9.68 2.86
C SER A 149 -3.07 -8.55 2.23
N ASP A 150 -3.10 -7.38 2.86
CA ASP A 150 -3.78 -6.17 2.35
C ASP A 150 -3.21 -5.77 0.99
N ASP A 151 -1.89 -5.62 0.92
CA ASP A 151 -1.18 -5.17 -0.27
C ASP A 151 -1.40 -6.10 -1.47
N LEU A 152 -1.26 -7.42 -1.27
CA LEU A 152 -1.48 -8.39 -2.34
C LEU A 152 -2.94 -8.43 -2.82
N GLN A 153 -3.91 -8.27 -1.92
CA GLN A 153 -5.32 -8.20 -2.29
C GLN A 153 -5.58 -6.99 -3.18
N HIS A 154 -5.08 -5.81 -2.81
CA HIS A 154 -5.32 -4.58 -3.55
C HIS A 154 -4.50 -4.49 -4.85
N ALA A 155 -3.27 -5.01 -4.88
CA ALA A 155 -2.50 -5.16 -6.12
C ALA A 155 -3.21 -6.12 -7.11
N GLY A 156 -3.79 -7.21 -6.60
CA GLY A 156 -4.62 -8.13 -7.39
C GLY A 156 -5.89 -7.47 -7.93
N GLN A 157 -6.58 -6.67 -7.12
CA GLN A 157 -7.74 -5.87 -7.56
C GLN A 157 -7.35 -4.88 -8.66
N ALA A 158 -6.23 -4.17 -8.51
CA ALA A 158 -5.74 -3.21 -9.49
C ALA A 158 -5.44 -3.90 -10.84
N SER A 159 -4.77 -5.06 -10.78
CA SER A 159 -4.51 -5.91 -11.95
C SER A 159 -5.81 -6.38 -12.63
N TYR A 160 -6.82 -6.75 -11.84
CA TYR A 160 -8.11 -7.18 -12.37
C TYR A 160 -8.86 -6.05 -13.08
N VAL A 161 -8.89 -4.85 -12.48
CA VAL A 161 -9.48 -3.64 -13.06
C VAL A 161 -8.77 -3.25 -14.36
N LEU A 162 -7.43 -3.30 -14.38
CA LEU A 162 -6.64 -3.05 -15.59
C LEU A 162 -7.01 -4.02 -16.72
N GLY A 163 -7.17 -5.31 -16.38
CA GLY A 163 -7.62 -6.32 -17.33
C GLY A 163 -9.02 -6.06 -17.89
N LEU A 164 -9.94 -5.50 -17.08
CA LEU A 164 -11.27 -5.10 -17.54
C LEU A 164 -11.21 -3.92 -18.51
N TYR A 165 -10.43 -2.88 -18.17
CA TYR A 165 -10.23 -1.70 -19.01
C TYR A 165 -9.66 -2.08 -20.38
N THR A 166 -8.59 -2.88 -20.39
CA THR A 166 -7.87 -3.25 -21.62
C THR A 166 -8.72 -4.06 -22.60
N ARG A 167 -9.73 -4.80 -22.12
CA ARG A 167 -10.66 -5.56 -22.98
C ARG A 167 -11.79 -4.71 -23.56
N GLN A 168 -11.99 -3.49 -23.07
CA GLN A 168 -12.98 -2.55 -23.57
C GLN A 168 -12.39 -1.54 -24.57
N ALA A 169 -11.06 -1.37 -24.54
CA ALA A 169 -10.31 -0.46 -25.40
C ALA A 169 -10.07 -1.01 -26.82
#